data_AF-A0A2I1M388-F1
#
_entry.id   AF-A0A2I1M388-F1
#
_cell.length_a   1.000
_cell.length_b   1.000
_cell.length_c   1.000
_cell.angle_alpha   90.00
_cell.angle_beta   90.00
_cell.angle_gamma   90.00
#
_symmetry.space_group_name_H-M   'P 1'
#
loop_
_entity.id
_entity.type
_entity.pdbx_description
1 polymer ?
#
loop_
_entity_poly.entity_id
_entity_poly.type
_entity_poly.pdbx_seq_one_letter_code
_entity_poly.pdbx_strand_id
1 'polypeptide(L)'
;MVRQAQYRYDNLPVVDIDKIILPKYQRGFVWTTKKKEDFIETLHAGFPFGTFLVYEDRIQDSEKRYVLVDGQQRLSTLRQYNDDRVGYWKKLNKQKFDIYY
;
A
#
# COMPACT_ATOMS: atom_id res chain seq x y z
N MET A 1 35.58 7.60 5.41
CA MET A 1 34.58 6.89 6.24
C MET A 1 33.28 6.79 5.45
N VAL A 2 32.78 5.57 5.22
CA VAL A 2 31.47 5.37 4.56
C VAL A 2 30.38 5.64 5.60
N ARG A 3 29.48 6.60 5.35
CA ARG A 3 28.27 6.75 6.17
C ARG A 3 27.38 5.54 5.91
N GLN A 4 27.17 4.70 6.91
CA GLN A 4 26.15 3.66 6.84
C GLN A 4 24.78 4.32 6.77
N ALA A 5 23.91 3.81 5.90
CA ALA A 5 22.51 4.24 5.86
C ALA A 5 21.82 3.78 7.15
N GLN A 6 21.20 4.73 7.87
CA GLN A 6 20.40 4.44 9.05
C GLN A 6 18.92 4.41 8.66
N TYR A 7 18.27 3.27 8.87
CA TYR A 7 16.83 3.09 8.65
C TYR A 7 16.08 3.26 9.97
N ARG A 8 14.90 3.90 9.91
CA ARG A 8 13.94 4.01 11.04
C ARG A 8 12.64 3.32 10.64
N TYR A 9 12.06 2.59 11.57
CA TYR A 9 10.71 2.04 11.42
C TYR A 9 9.69 3.02 11.98
N ASP A 10 8.68 3.34 11.17
CA ASP A 10 7.55 4.18 11.56
C ASP A 10 6.24 3.42 11.35
N ASN A 11 5.25 3.70 12.19
CA ASN A 11 3.87 3.24 12.02
C ASN A 11 3.04 4.37 11.40
N LEU A 12 2.50 4.15 10.22
CA LEU A 12 1.59 5.08 9.55
C LEU A 12 0.17 4.48 9.54
N PRO A 13 -0.83 5.16 10.13
CA PRO A 13 -2.21 4.72 10.01
C PRO A 13 -2.65 4.66 8.55
N VAL A 14 -3.54 3.72 8.19
CA VAL A 14 -4.04 3.58 6.82
C VAL A 14 -4.73 4.86 6.32
N VAL A 15 -5.37 5.62 7.21
CA VAL A 15 -5.98 6.93 6.86
C VAL A 15 -4.99 7.95 6.32
N ASP A 16 -3.70 7.77 6.62
CA ASP A 16 -2.62 8.67 6.23
C ASP A 16 -1.83 8.15 5.02
N ILE A 17 -2.30 7.09 4.34
CA ILE A 17 -1.61 6.49 3.18
C ILE A 17 -1.40 7.48 2.03
N ASP A 18 -2.20 8.55 1.96
CA ASP A 18 -2.08 9.62 0.97
C ASP A 18 -0.92 10.58 1.23
N LYS A 19 -0.33 10.54 2.44
CA LYS A 19 0.93 11.22 2.74
C LYS A 19 2.12 10.57 2.02
N ILE A 20 1.95 9.36 1.47
CA ILE A 20 2.98 8.67 0.68
C ILE A 20 2.91 9.10 -0.79
N ILE A 21 3.84 9.92 -1.23
CA ILE A 21 3.91 10.44 -2.60
C ILE A 21 4.59 9.41 -3.52
N LEU A 22 3.94 9.09 -4.64
CA LEU A 22 4.54 8.25 -5.68
C LEU A 22 5.33 9.14 -6.66
N PRO A 23 6.66 9.00 -6.75
CA PRO A 23 7.45 9.82 -7.66
C PRO A 23 7.25 9.43 -9.14
N LYS A 24 7.35 10.42 -10.03
CA LYS A 24 7.11 10.26 -11.49
C LYS A 24 8.13 9.38 -12.20
N TYR A 25 9.32 9.18 -11.63
CA TYR A 25 10.42 8.40 -12.24
C TYR A 25 10.31 6.89 -12.01
N GLN A 26 9.28 6.41 -11.32
CA GLN A 26 9.05 4.98 -11.08
C GLN A 26 8.50 4.30 -12.34
N ARG A 27 8.73 2.98 -12.45
CA ARG A 27 8.20 2.18 -13.57
C ARG A 27 6.68 2.20 -13.61
N GLY A 28 6.09 1.79 -14.73
CA GLY A 28 4.65 1.61 -14.84
C GLY A 28 4.07 0.56 -13.88
N PHE A 29 2.74 0.55 -13.76
CA PHE A 29 2.02 -0.50 -13.04
C PHE A 29 2.04 -1.81 -13.82
N VAL A 30 2.56 -2.86 -13.21
CA VAL A 30 2.76 -4.18 -13.86
C VAL A 30 2.05 -5.32 -13.14
N TRP A 31 1.42 -5.06 -11.99
CA TRP A 31 0.56 -6.06 -11.35
C TRP A 31 -0.73 -6.27 -12.14
N THR A 32 -0.96 -7.51 -12.53
CA THR A 32 -2.24 -7.97 -13.08
C THR A 32 -3.34 -7.87 -12.04
N THR A 33 -4.60 -7.85 -12.47
CA THR A 33 -5.76 -7.84 -11.56
C THR A 33 -5.70 -8.98 -10.55
N LYS A 34 -5.30 -10.19 -10.97
CA LYS A 34 -5.13 -11.33 -10.06
C LYS A 34 -4.10 -11.07 -8.96
N LYS A 35 -2.93 -10.50 -9.29
CA LYS A 35 -1.90 -10.18 -8.28
C LYS A 35 -2.38 -9.14 -7.29
N LYS A 36 -3.16 -8.15 -7.74
CA LYS A 36 -3.78 -7.16 -6.88
C LYS A 36 -4.77 -7.80 -5.91
N GLU A 37 -5.63 -8.68 -6.43
CA GLU A 37 -6.61 -9.42 -5.63
C GLU A 37 -5.93 -10.31 -4.59
N ASP A 38 -4.92 -11.08 -4.97
CA ASP A 38 -4.17 -11.96 -4.06
C ASP A 38 -3.50 -11.17 -2.92
N PHE A 39 -3.01 -9.97 -3.24
CA PHE A 39 -2.46 -9.07 -2.25
C PHE A 39 -3.53 -8.55 -1.27
N ILE A 40 -4.71 -8.16 -1.75
CA ILE A 40 -5.82 -7.75 -0.87
C ILE A 40 -6.35 -8.94 -0.06
N GLU A 41 -6.41 -10.14 -0.62
CA GLU A 41 -6.78 -11.37 0.12
C GLU A 41 -5.78 -11.66 1.25
N THR A 42 -4.48 -11.51 0.98
CA THR A 42 -3.41 -11.65 2.00
C THR A 42 -3.63 -10.68 3.16
N LEU A 43 -3.91 -9.41 2.86
CA LEU A 43 -4.23 -8.39 3.86
C LEU A 43 -5.50 -8.72 4.64
N HIS A 44 -6.55 -9.15 3.94
CA HIS A 44 -7.83 -9.49 4.55
C HIS A 44 -7.71 -10.66 5.54
N ALA A 45 -6.84 -11.63 5.25
CA ALA A 45 -6.55 -12.75 6.13
C ALA A 45 -5.60 -12.41 7.30
N GLY A 46 -5.09 -11.18 7.37
CA GLY A 46 -4.19 -10.73 8.44
C GLY A 46 -2.74 -11.21 8.29
N PHE A 47 -2.35 -11.69 7.10
CA PHE A 47 -0.96 -12.11 6.85
C PHE A 47 -0.05 -10.90 6.60
N PRO A 48 1.25 -11.00 6.96
CA PRO A 48 2.21 -9.93 6.69
C PRO A 48 2.42 -9.73 5.19
N PHE A 49 2.57 -8.49 4.76
CA PHE A 49 2.71 -8.10 3.35
C PHE A 49 4.00 -7.29 3.07
N GLY A 50 4.92 -7.31 4.05
CA GLY A 50 6.20 -6.61 4.03
C GLY A 50 6.09 -5.14 4.41
N THR A 51 7.12 -4.37 4.06
CA THR A 51 7.28 -2.95 4.44
C THR A 51 7.25 -2.05 3.22
N PHE A 52 6.87 -0.78 3.42
CA PHE A 52 7.13 0.30 2.46
C PHE A 52 8.48 0.93 2.78
N LEU A 53 9.31 1.17 1.76
CA LEU A 53 10.51 1.98 1.91
C LEU A 53 10.19 3.39 1.42
N VAL A 54 10.41 4.37 2.30
CA VAL A 54 10.11 5.77 2.02
C VAL A 54 11.27 6.67 2.42
N TYR A 55 11.34 7.82 1.78
CA TYR A 55 12.16 8.96 2.20
C TYR A 55 11.24 10.02 2.81
N GLU A 56 11.47 10.42 4.05
CA GLU A 56 10.71 11.50 4.70
C GLU A 56 11.13 12.84 4.09
N ASP A 57 10.22 13.48 3.36
CA ASP A 57 10.41 14.81 2.82
C ASP A 57 9.85 15.84 3.79
N ARG A 58 10.75 16.67 4.34
CA ARG A 58 10.42 17.70 5.33
C ARG A 58 10.07 18.99 4.60
N ILE A 59 8.91 19.02 3.95
CA ILE A 59 8.40 20.26 3.35
C ILE A 59 7.69 21.06 4.44
N GLN A 60 8.32 22.18 4.85
CA GLN A 60 7.80 23.26 5.74
C GLN A 60 7.06 22.81 7.02
N ASP A 61 7.81 22.72 8.12
CA ASP A 61 7.46 22.91 9.54
C ASP A 61 6.16 22.34 10.17
N SER A 62 5.35 21.50 9.52
CA SER A 62 4.31 20.73 10.24
C SER A 62 3.81 19.44 9.59
N GLU A 63 3.87 19.29 8.26
CA GLU A 63 3.33 18.10 7.60
C GLU A 63 4.42 17.14 7.10
N LYS A 64 4.47 15.95 7.69
CA LYS A 64 5.32 14.86 7.19
C LYS A 64 4.77 14.31 5.89
N ARG A 65 5.58 14.36 4.83
CA ARG A 65 5.33 13.65 3.57
C ARG A 65 6.39 12.58 3.36
N TYR A 66 6.00 11.51 2.68
CA TYR A 66 6.85 10.35 2.47
C TYR A 66 6.97 10.07 0.98
N VAL A 67 8.16 10.23 0.39
CA VAL A 67 8.40 9.87 -1.01
C VAL A 67 8.65 8.37 -1.08
N LEU A 68 7.86 7.66 -1.88
CA LEU A 68 7.98 6.22 -2.02
C LEU A 68 9.25 5.82 -2.79
N VAL A 69 10.06 4.97 -2.16
CA VAL A 69 11.26 4.38 -2.77
C VAL A 69 10.95 2.96 -3.27
N ASP A 70 10.32 2.13 -2.43
CA ASP A 70 9.87 0.77 -2.79
C ASP A 70 8.46 0.47 -2.27
N GLY A 71 7.75 -0.36 -3.03
CA GLY A 71 6.39 -0.82 -2.70
C GLY A 71 5.29 -0.24 -3.59
N GLN A 72 5.63 0.38 -4.73
CA GLN A 72 4.67 1.02 -5.64
C GLN A 72 3.42 0.17 -5.94
N GLN A 73 3.61 -1.10 -6.32
CA GLN A 73 2.49 -1.94 -6.72
C GLN A 73 1.56 -2.24 -5.53
N ARG A 74 2.13 -2.39 -4.33
CA ARG A 74 1.38 -2.59 -3.08
C ARG A 74 0.62 -1.31 -2.70
N LEU A 75 1.27 -0.15 -2.73
CA LEU A 75 0.65 1.14 -2.41
C LEU A 75 -0.52 1.45 -3.34
N SER A 76 -0.32 1.30 -4.65
CA SER A 76 -1.36 1.60 -5.62
C SER A 76 -2.52 0.61 -5.56
N THR A 77 -2.26 -0.65 -5.20
CA THR A 77 -3.33 -1.62 -4.96
C THR A 77 -4.11 -1.29 -3.69
N LEU A 78 -3.44 -0.88 -2.61
CA LEU A 78 -4.11 -0.39 -1.39
C LEU A 78 -5.00 0.82 -1.68
N ARG A 79 -4.51 1.80 -2.44
CA ARG A 79 -5.32 2.95 -2.86
C ARG A 79 -6.54 2.54 -3.68
N GLN A 80 -6.33 1.69 -4.70
CA GLN A 80 -7.44 1.18 -5.50
C GLN A 80 -8.49 0.44 -4.66
N TYR A 81 -8.05 -0.36 -3.69
CA TYR A 81 -8.96 -1.02 -2.74
C TYR A 81 -9.70 0.00 -1.86
N ASN A 82 -9.02 1.04 -1.39
CA ASN A 82 -9.63 2.08 -0.57
C ASN A 82 -10.72 2.85 -1.34
N ASP A 83 -10.49 3.10 -2.63
CA ASP A 83 -11.41 3.80 -3.53
C ASP A 83 -12.62 2.95 -3.92
N ASP A 84 -12.44 1.63 -4.10
CA ASP A 84 -13.50 0.69 -4.50
C ASP A 84 -13.54 -0.54 -3.59
N ARG A 85 -13.91 -0.36 -2.32
CA ARG A 85 -14.02 -1.49 -1.38
C ARG A 85 -15.11 -2.50 -1.78
N VAL A 86 -16.17 -2.03 -2.44
CA VAL A 86 -17.32 -2.84 -2.83
C VAL A 86 -16.94 -3.81 -3.94
N GLY A 87 -16.14 -3.38 -4.92
CA GLY A 87 -15.64 -4.24 -6.00
C GLY A 87 -14.83 -5.44 -5.50
N TYR A 88 -14.10 -5.30 -4.39
CA TYR A 88 -13.36 -6.41 -3.77
C TYR A 88 -14.22 -7.26 -2.82
N TRP A 89 -15.32 -6.71 -2.27
CA TRP A 89 -16.09 -7.36 -1.21
C TRP A 89 -16.56 -8.77 -1.57
N LYS A 90 -17.14 -8.96 -2.76
CA LYS A 90 -17.66 -10.27 -3.20
C LYS A 90 -16.56 -11.33 -3.23
N LYS A 91 -15.36 -10.97 -3.69
CA LYS A 91 -14.23 -11.91 -3.80
C LYS A 91 -13.69 -12.29 -2.43
N LEU A 92 -13.64 -11.33 -1.51
CA LEU A 92 -13.19 -11.54 -0.13
C LEU A 92 -14.20 -12.36 0.70
N ASN A 93 -15.48 -12.30 0.37
CA ASN A 93 -16.57 -12.91 1.14
C ASN A 93 -17.29 -14.04 0.39
N LYS A 94 -16.62 -14.75 -0.54
CA LYS A 94 -17.24 -15.83 -1.35
C LYS A 94 -18.08 -16.80 -0.52
N GLN A 95 -17.54 -17.30 0.60
CA GLN A 95 -18.23 -18.23 1.49
C GLN A 95 -19.56 -17.68 2.04
N LYS A 96 -19.65 -16.37 2.33
CA LYS A 96 -20.91 -15.75 2.77
C LYS A 96 -21.85 -15.53 1.58
N PHE A 97 -21.31 -15.16 0.42
CA PHE A 97 -22.13 -14.93 -0.77
C PHE A 97 -22.86 -16.21 -1.20
N ASP A 98 -22.14 -17.34 -1.27
CA ASP A 98 -22.68 -18.63 -1.71
C ASP A 98 -23.72 -19.25 -0.75
N ILE A 99 -23.83 -18.72 0.49
CA ILE A 99 -24.82 -19.17 1.49
C ILE A 99 -26.13 -18.38 1.38
N TYR A 100 -26.07 -17.11 0.97
CA TYR A 100 -27.24 -16.21 0.99
C TYR A 100 -27.81 -15.89 -0.41
N TYR A 101 -27.10 -16.25 -1.48
CA TYR A 101 -27.48 -16.07 -2.88
C TYR A 101 -27.10 -17.30 -3.71
#